data_AF-A0A933MJQ3-F1
#
_entry.id   AF-A0A933MJQ3-F1
#
_cell.length_a   1.000
_cell.length_b   1.000
_cell.length_c   1.000
_cell.angle_alpha   90.00
_cell.angle_beta   90.00
_cell.angle_gamma   90.00
#
_symmetry.space_group_name_H-M   'P 1'
#
loop_
_entity.id
_entity.type
_entity.pdbx_description
1 polymer ?
#
loop_
_entity_poly.entity_id
_entity_poly.type
_entity_poly.pdbx_seq_one_letter_code
_entity_poly.pdbx_strand_id
1 'polypeptide(L)'
;FITLSVESSIIPIEDIIFEHRLYLPSIGLIVAFACFVFYVFSRITHHASHITVLLLAFFVIVLSIAAYQRNSVWQDELSLWNDVVKKSPNKARGYNNLGALGYYKKGAINDAIQALLTSIRLKPDYLEAHINLTGLYYKQGMYDEAIKEIRITQLLSQNENAESYTNLGALYLKKNLPDKAIEYLNHALTLNQYYAPAYNNLSIAYELKGQKDKAYEYFKKAYSLGLDKYPKTFN
;
A
#
# COMPACT_ATOMS: atom_id res chain seq x y z
N PHE A 1 10.08 -13.42 -29.25
CA PHE A 1 9.06 -12.52 -29.81
C PHE A 1 7.65 -13.15 -29.76
N ILE A 2 7.48 -14.42 -30.15
CA ILE A 2 6.19 -15.16 -30.11
C ILE A 2 5.62 -15.35 -28.68
N THR A 3 6.46 -15.36 -27.64
CA THR A 3 6.02 -15.57 -26.26
C THR A 3 5.41 -14.34 -25.58
N LEU A 4 5.59 -13.12 -26.11
CA LEU A 4 5.06 -11.87 -25.53
C LEU A 4 3.85 -11.32 -26.29
N SER A 5 3.65 -11.70 -27.56
CA SER A 5 2.60 -11.12 -28.41
C SER A 5 1.19 -11.50 -27.96
N VAL A 6 1.02 -12.67 -27.37
CA VAL A 6 -0.30 -13.16 -26.95
C VAL A 6 -0.73 -12.55 -25.61
N GLU A 7 0.20 -12.29 -24.69
CA GLU A 7 -0.14 -11.82 -23.33
C GLU A 7 -0.46 -10.32 -23.25
N SER A 8 0.12 -9.46 -24.11
CA SER A 8 0.02 -7.99 -23.94
C SER A 8 -0.95 -7.28 -24.89
N SER A 9 -1.33 -7.88 -26.02
CA SER A 9 -2.07 -7.17 -27.08
C SER A 9 -3.56 -7.55 -27.18
N ILE A 10 -3.99 -8.62 -26.53
CA ILE A 10 -5.37 -9.16 -26.63
C ILE A 10 -6.15 -9.00 -25.31
N ILE A 11 -5.47 -9.06 -24.16
CA ILE A 11 -6.07 -8.85 -22.84
C ILE A 11 -5.36 -7.66 -22.18
N PRO A 12 -6.03 -6.51 -21.97
CA PRO A 12 -5.42 -5.40 -21.25
C PRO A 12 -5.19 -5.82 -19.79
N ILE A 13 -3.92 -5.87 -19.39
CA ILE A 13 -3.51 -6.10 -18.01
C ILE A 13 -3.63 -4.76 -17.26
N GLU A 14 -4.32 -4.73 -16.12
CA GLU A 14 -4.51 -3.49 -15.34
C GLU A 14 -3.18 -2.87 -14.88
N ASP A 15 -2.18 -3.74 -14.65
CA ASP A 15 -0.81 -3.42 -14.25
C ASP A 15 0.17 -3.70 -15.39
N ILE A 16 0.58 -2.63 -16.08
CA ILE A 16 1.27 -2.68 -17.37
C ILE A 16 2.74 -3.17 -17.29
N ILE A 17 3.32 -3.33 -16.09
CA ILE A 17 4.77 -3.52 -15.96
C ILE A 17 5.12 -4.74 -15.11
N PHE A 18 5.33 -5.87 -15.81
CA PHE A 18 6.13 -6.98 -15.31
C PHE A 18 7.49 -7.01 -16.06
N GLU A 19 8.38 -6.08 -15.73
CA GLU A 19 9.72 -5.95 -16.35
C GLU A 19 10.54 -7.24 -16.31
N HIS A 20 10.36 -8.07 -15.28
CA HIS A 20 11.06 -9.34 -15.14
C HIS A 20 10.72 -10.37 -16.24
N ARG A 21 9.69 -10.17 -17.07
CA ARG A 21 9.38 -11.09 -18.18
C ARG A 21 10.01 -10.67 -19.50
N LEU A 22 10.53 -9.44 -19.59
CA LEU A 22 11.11 -8.87 -20.82
C LEU A 22 12.63 -9.09 -20.94
N TYR A 23 13.34 -9.37 -19.83
CA TYR A 23 14.80 -9.51 -19.88
C TYR A 23 15.23 -10.80 -20.60
N LEU A 24 14.66 -11.97 -20.28
CA LEU A 24 15.05 -13.23 -20.91
C LEU A 24 14.85 -13.23 -22.43
N PRO A 25 13.71 -12.74 -22.98
CA PRO A 25 13.51 -12.70 -24.42
C PRO A 25 14.36 -11.64 -25.15
N SER A 26 14.81 -10.59 -24.45
CA SER A 26 15.60 -9.50 -25.06
C SER A 26 17.09 -9.81 -25.14
N ILE A 27 17.63 -10.72 -24.31
CA ILE A 27 19.05 -11.13 -24.34
C ILE A 27 19.47 -11.56 -25.75
N GLY A 28 18.68 -12.41 -26.42
CA GLY A 28 19.01 -12.89 -27.77
C GLY A 28 19.09 -11.76 -28.81
N LEU A 29 18.17 -10.80 -28.76
CA LEU A 29 18.18 -9.62 -29.64
C LEU A 29 19.36 -8.71 -29.35
N ILE A 30 19.68 -8.49 -28.07
CA ILE A 30 20.82 -7.66 -27.65
C ILE A 30 22.14 -8.29 -28.11
N VAL A 31 22.31 -9.61 -27.94
CA VAL A 31 23.50 -10.33 -28.39
C VAL A 31 23.63 -10.28 -29.91
N ALA A 32 22.54 -10.55 -30.65
CA ALA A 32 22.56 -10.48 -32.10
C ALA A 32 22.92 -9.08 -32.62
N PHE A 33 22.36 -8.04 -32.00
CA PHE A 33 22.69 -6.65 -32.32
C PHE A 33 24.16 -6.32 -32.01
N ALA A 34 24.68 -6.74 -30.86
CA ALA A 34 26.08 -6.55 -30.49
C ALA A 34 27.04 -7.24 -31.47
N CYS A 35 26.76 -8.50 -31.84
CA CYS A 35 27.53 -9.23 -32.86
C CYS A 35 27.48 -8.54 -34.22
N PHE A 36 26.32 -8.04 -34.63
CA PHE A 36 26.15 -7.31 -35.89
C PHE A 36 26.98 -6.02 -35.90
N VAL A 37 26.90 -5.21 -34.85
CA VAL A 37 27.72 -4.00 -34.68
C VAL A 37 29.20 -4.36 -34.76
N PHE A 38 29.66 -5.37 -34.00
CA PHE A 38 31.05 -5.80 -34.04
C PHE A 38 31.49 -6.26 -35.44
N TYR A 39 30.67 -7.05 -36.12
CA TYR A 39 30.94 -7.53 -37.48
C TYR A 39 31.11 -6.38 -38.48
N VAL A 40 30.19 -5.42 -38.48
CA VAL A 40 30.24 -4.25 -39.39
C VAL A 40 31.49 -3.41 -39.13
N PHE A 41 31.77 -3.10 -37.87
CA PHE A 41 32.92 -2.25 -37.51
C PHE A 41 34.27 -2.94 -37.74
N SER A 42 34.35 -4.26 -37.62
CA SER A 42 35.57 -5.03 -37.92
C SER A 42 35.99 -4.97 -39.41
N ARG A 43 35.07 -4.63 -40.32
CA ARG A 43 35.29 -4.60 -41.78
C ARG A 43 35.69 -3.24 -42.34
N ILE A 44 35.52 -2.14 -41.58
CA ILE A 44 35.58 -0.78 -42.13
C ILE A 44 36.98 -0.15 -42.11
N THR A 45 37.93 -0.54 -41.24
CA THR A 45 39.41 -0.34 -41.29
C THR A 45 40.05 -0.35 -39.88
N HIS A 46 41.37 -0.53 -39.75
CA HIS A 46 42.10 -0.53 -38.47
C HIS A 46 41.99 0.80 -37.68
N HIS A 47 41.59 1.92 -38.30
CA HIS A 47 41.26 3.18 -37.60
C HIS A 47 39.82 3.23 -37.07
N ALA A 48 38.90 2.43 -37.62
CA ALA A 48 37.53 2.31 -37.14
C ALA A 48 37.46 1.60 -35.77
N SER A 49 38.47 0.82 -35.38
CA SER A 49 38.53 0.14 -34.08
C SER A 49 38.59 1.12 -32.90
N HIS A 50 39.41 2.16 -32.98
CA HIS A 50 39.50 3.20 -31.93
C HIS A 50 38.19 3.98 -31.80
N ILE A 51 37.55 4.33 -32.92
CA ILE A 51 36.23 4.99 -32.93
C ILE A 51 35.18 4.08 -32.28
N THR A 52 35.20 2.78 -32.59
CA THR A 52 34.29 1.79 -31.98
C THR A 52 34.48 1.72 -30.47
N VAL A 53 35.73 1.67 -30.00
CA VAL A 53 36.05 1.66 -28.56
C VAL A 53 35.56 2.94 -27.87
N LEU A 54 35.74 4.11 -28.50
CA LEU A 54 35.25 5.38 -27.97
C LEU A 54 33.72 5.43 -27.91
N LEU A 55 33.02 4.92 -28.93
CA LEU A 55 31.55 4.84 -28.93
C LEU A 55 31.02 3.87 -27.86
N LEU A 56 31.66 2.71 -27.69
CA LEU A 56 31.33 1.76 -26.62
C LEU A 56 31.57 2.38 -25.24
N ALA A 57 32.71 3.03 -25.04
CA ALA A 57 33.02 3.73 -23.79
C ALA A 57 31.99 4.83 -23.50
N PHE A 58 31.60 5.61 -24.50
CA PHE A 58 30.55 6.61 -24.39
C PHE A 58 29.21 5.98 -23.96
N PHE A 59 28.79 4.89 -24.61
CA PHE A 59 27.54 4.21 -24.27
C PHE A 59 27.56 3.63 -22.84
N VAL A 60 28.67 3.04 -22.43
CA VAL A 60 28.87 2.56 -21.04
C VAL A 60 28.78 3.71 -20.05
N ILE A 61 29.39 4.86 -20.34
CA ILE A 61 29.32 6.06 -19.47
C ILE A 61 27.87 6.55 -19.37
N VAL A 62 27.17 6.70 -20.50
CA VAL A 62 25.77 7.13 -20.53
C VAL A 62 24.88 6.17 -19.74
N LEU A 63 25.02 4.86 -19.95
CA LEU A 63 24.25 3.85 -19.21
C LEU A 63 24.62 3.82 -17.72
N SER A 64 25.88 4.02 -17.37
CA SER A 64 26.34 4.09 -15.97
C SER A 64 25.75 5.30 -15.26
N ILE A 65 25.72 6.47 -15.93
CA ILE A 65 25.07 7.68 -15.41
C ILE A 65 23.57 7.44 -15.27
N ALA A 66 22.91 6.86 -16.28
CA ALA A 66 21.48 6.56 -16.23
C ALA A 66 21.14 5.57 -15.10
N ALA A 67 21.96 4.53 -14.90
CA ALA A 67 21.82 3.57 -13.81
C ALA A 67 22.02 4.24 -12.44
N TYR A 68 23.04 5.11 -12.32
CA TYR A 68 23.28 5.88 -11.10
C TYR A 68 22.11 6.81 -10.76
N GLN A 69 21.58 7.54 -11.75
CA GLN A 69 20.39 8.37 -11.56
C GLN A 69 19.16 7.52 -11.22
N ARG A 70 19.01 6.33 -11.83
CA ARG A 70 17.90 5.44 -11.50
C ARG A 70 17.97 4.98 -10.05
N ASN A 71 19.17 4.71 -9.52
CA ASN A 71 19.36 4.33 -8.13
C ASN A 71 18.89 5.41 -7.15
N SER A 72 18.88 6.69 -7.52
CA SER A 72 18.35 7.75 -6.64
C SER A 72 16.85 7.58 -6.37
N VAL A 73 16.09 7.05 -7.33
CA VAL A 73 14.65 6.77 -7.17
C VAL A 73 14.41 5.67 -6.14
N TRP A 74 15.30 4.68 -6.07
CA TRP A 74 15.17 3.53 -5.17
C TRP A 74 15.75 3.78 -3.76
N GLN A 75 16.21 4.99 -3.46
CA GLN A 75 16.82 5.31 -2.17
C GLN A 75 15.84 5.19 -1.01
N ASP A 76 14.60 5.66 -1.20
CA ASP A 76 13.53 5.49 -0.23
C ASP A 76 12.14 5.44 -0.87
N GLU A 77 11.17 5.03 -0.06
CA GLU A 77 9.76 4.90 -0.45
C GLU A 77 9.18 6.22 -0.99
N LEU A 78 9.53 7.35 -0.39
CA LEU A 78 9.03 8.65 -0.80
C LEU A 78 9.52 8.98 -2.22
N SER A 79 10.80 8.77 -2.50
CA SER A 79 11.42 9.01 -3.81
C SER A 79 10.85 8.06 -4.87
N LEU A 80 10.68 6.79 -4.50
CA LEU A 80 10.12 5.76 -5.37
C LEU A 80 8.67 6.08 -5.76
N TRP A 81 7.80 6.28 -4.78
CA TRP A 81 6.38 6.51 -5.04
C TRP A 81 6.12 7.89 -5.68
N ASN A 82 6.97 8.89 -5.43
CA ASN A 82 6.93 10.16 -6.17
C ASN A 82 7.26 9.97 -7.66
N ASP A 83 8.31 9.20 -7.99
CA ASP A 83 8.63 8.88 -9.39
C ASP A 83 7.48 8.12 -10.06
N VAL A 84 6.82 7.20 -9.34
CA VAL A 84 5.65 6.45 -9.83
C VAL A 84 4.49 7.38 -10.17
N VAL A 85 4.06 8.26 -9.26
CA VAL A 85 2.93 9.16 -9.55
C VAL A 85 3.27 10.18 -10.62
N LYS A 86 4.55 10.59 -10.74
CA LYS A 86 5.00 11.48 -11.82
C LYS A 86 4.90 10.81 -13.19
N LYS A 87 5.24 9.53 -13.29
CA LYS A 87 5.19 8.75 -14.54
C LYS A 87 3.81 8.20 -14.85
N SER A 88 2.97 8.03 -13.84
CA SER A 88 1.62 7.45 -13.97
C SER A 88 0.61 8.21 -13.10
N PRO A 89 0.34 9.49 -13.42
CA PRO A 89 -0.47 10.39 -12.57
C PRO A 89 -1.96 10.02 -12.49
N ASN A 90 -2.43 9.10 -13.33
CA ASN A 90 -3.83 8.69 -13.37
C ASN A 90 -4.06 7.29 -12.77
N LYS A 91 -3.15 6.83 -11.90
CA LYS A 91 -3.22 5.50 -11.27
C LYS A 91 -3.33 5.62 -9.75
N ALA A 92 -4.45 5.16 -9.19
CA ALA A 92 -4.75 5.25 -7.76
C ALA A 92 -3.67 4.61 -6.86
N ARG A 93 -3.23 3.39 -7.20
CA ARG A 93 -2.21 2.64 -6.43
C ARG A 93 -0.96 3.45 -6.10
N GLY A 94 -0.45 4.23 -7.06
CA GLY A 94 0.76 5.05 -6.85
C GLY A 94 0.56 6.07 -5.73
N TYR A 95 -0.60 6.74 -5.72
CA TYR A 95 -0.96 7.69 -4.68
C TYR A 95 -1.25 7.03 -3.32
N ASN A 96 -1.88 5.86 -3.31
CA ASN A 96 -2.06 5.09 -2.08
C ASN A 96 -0.72 4.78 -1.40
N ASN A 97 0.23 4.26 -2.17
CA ASN A 97 1.52 3.88 -1.63
C ASN A 97 2.38 5.11 -1.32
N LEU A 98 2.27 6.19 -2.10
CA LEU A 98 2.89 7.47 -1.76
C LEU A 98 2.42 7.99 -0.41
N GLY A 99 1.12 7.90 -0.11
CA GLY A 99 0.56 8.28 1.18
C GLY A 99 1.00 7.36 2.31
N ALA A 100 0.74 6.06 2.17
CA ALA A 100 0.93 5.07 3.23
C ALA A 100 2.40 4.70 3.49
N LEU A 101 3.24 4.67 2.45
CA LEU A 101 4.64 4.23 2.54
C LEU A 101 5.64 5.38 2.38
N GLY A 102 5.31 6.41 1.60
CA GLY A 102 6.17 7.57 1.42
C GLY A 102 6.02 8.59 2.55
N TYR A 103 4.90 9.32 2.55
CA TYR A 103 4.67 10.45 3.46
C TYR A 103 4.45 10.01 4.91
N TYR A 104 3.62 8.99 5.16
CA TYR A 104 3.33 8.54 6.52
C TYR A 104 4.58 8.05 7.27
N LYS A 105 5.44 7.25 6.62
CA LYS A 105 6.70 6.78 7.24
C LYS A 105 7.67 7.91 7.57
N LYS A 106 7.58 9.05 6.88
CA LYS A 106 8.37 10.28 7.15
C LYS A 106 7.69 11.23 8.15
N GLY A 107 6.52 10.87 8.68
CA GLY A 107 5.74 11.71 9.61
C GLY A 107 4.96 12.85 8.95
N ALA A 108 4.95 12.93 7.62
CA ALA A 108 4.22 13.95 6.86
C ALA A 108 2.73 13.58 6.72
N ILE A 109 1.99 13.61 7.84
CA ILE A 109 0.62 13.06 7.89
C ILE A 109 -0.35 13.79 6.95
N ASN A 110 -0.26 15.12 6.84
CA ASN A 110 -1.16 15.88 5.97
C ASN A 110 -0.93 15.55 4.49
N ASP A 111 0.32 15.43 4.05
CA ASP A 111 0.65 15.02 2.69
C ASP A 111 0.19 13.58 2.41
N ALA A 112 0.30 12.70 3.41
CA ALA A 112 -0.21 11.33 3.32
C ALA A 112 -1.73 11.31 3.09
N ILE A 113 -2.49 12.12 3.83
CA ILE A 113 -3.94 12.27 3.65
C ILE A 113 -4.25 12.79 2.24
N GLN A 114 -3.55 13.82 1.76
CA GLN A 114 -3.79 14.37 0.41
C GLN A 114 -3.51 13.35 -0.70
N ALA A 115 -2.44 12.54 -0.54
CA ALA A 115 -2.14 11.46 -1.47
C ALA A 115 -3.26 10.40 -1.46
N LEU A 116 -3.74 9.96 -0.29
CA LEU A 116 -4.84 9.00 -0.18
C LEU A 116 -6.15 9.53 -0.76
N LEU A 117 -6.50 10.80 -0.50
CA LEU A 117 -7.66 11.46 -1.10
C LEU A 117 -7.54 11.53 -2.63
N THR A 118 -6.33 11.74 -3.15
CA THR A 118 -6.08 11.68 -4.60
C THR A 118 -6.27 10.27 -5.15
N SER A 119 -5.82 9.24 -4.42
CA SER A 119 -6.07 7.83 -4.77
C SER A 119 -7.57 7.54 -4.87
N ILE A 120 -8.36 7.95 -3.87
CA ILE A 120 -9.82 7.78 -3.83
C ILE A 120 -10.50 8.56 -4.95
N ARG A 121 -10.04 9.78 -5.26
CA ARG A 121 -10.56 10.56 -6.40
C ARG A 121 -10.36 9.84 -7.74
N LEU A 122 -9.22 9.17 -7.91
CA LEU A 122 -8.90 8.43 -9.14
C LEU A 122 -9.66 7.09 -9.22
N LYS A 123 -9.84 6.43 -8.08
CA LYS A 123 -10.57 5.17 -7.98
C LYS A 123 -11.36 5.15 -6.66
N PRO A 124 -12.66 5.54 -6.69
CA PRO A 124 -13.48 5.68 -5.47
C PRO A 124 -13.76 4.38 -4.71
N ASP A 125 -13.57 3.23 -5.33
CA ASP A 125 -13.72 1.91 -4.73
C ASP A 125 -12.36 1.30 -4.32
N TYR A 126 -11.29 2.09 -4.27
CA TYR A 126 -9.96 1.62 -3.88
C TYR A 126 -9.85 1.40 -2.37
N LEU A 127 -10.24 0.21 -1.96
CA LEU A 127 -10.41 -0.22 -0.57
C LEU A 127 -9.21 0.10 0.32
N GLU A 128 -7.99 -0.13 -0.15
CA GLU A 128 -6.77 0.10 0.63
C GLU A 128 -6.57 1.57 0.99
N ALA A 129 -6.99 2.51 0.12
CA ALA A 129 -6.87 3.92 0.43
C ALA A 129 -7.85 4.35 1.53
N HIS A 130 -9.08 3.82 1.52
CA HIS A 130 -10.05 4.05 2.60
C HIS A 130 -9.53 3.52 3.94
N ILE A 131 -8.99 2.29 3.97
CA ILE A 131 -8.40 1.68 5.18
C ILE A 131 -7.23 2.51 5.71
N ASN A 132 -6.31 2.91 4.83
CA ASN A 132 -5.18 3.75 5.21
C ASN A 132 -5.65 5.11 5.76
N LEU A 133 -6.68 5.70 5.15
CA LEU A 133 -7.23 6.99 5.55
C LEU A 133 -7.92 6.91 6.92
N THR A 134 -8.67 5.83 7.20
CA THR A 134 -9.19 5.52 8.55
C THR A 134 -8.09 5.57 9.59
N GLY A 135 -6.96 4.90 9.32
CA GLY A 135 -5.81 4.85 10.24
C GLY A 135 -5.19 6.22 10.50
N LEU A 136 -5.08 7.07 9.47
CA LEU A 136 -4.55 8.43 9.61
C LEU A 136 -5.52 9.33 10.38
N TYR A 137 -6.82 9.28 10.07
CA TYR A 137 -7.82 10.06 10.78
C TYR A 137 -7.92 9.68 12.26
N TYR A 138 -7.85 8.39 12.58
CA TYR A 138 -7.76 7.94 13.97
C TYR A 138 -6.57 8.56 14.71
N LYS A 139 -5.38 8.56 14.09
CA LYS A 139 -4.15 9.15 14.67
C LYS A 139 -4.24 10.66 14.86
N GLN A 140 -4.97 11.36 13.99
CA GLN A 140 -5.22 12.80 14.11
C GLN A 140 -6.36 13.15 15.07
N GLY A 141 -7.06 12.15 15.64
CA GLY A 141 -8.24 12.39 16.48
C GLY A 141 -9.51 12.74 15.69
N MET A 142 -9.48 12.62 14.36
CA MET A 142 -10.59 12.88 13.46
C MET A 142 -11.53 11.66 13.41
N TYR A 143 -12.16 11.35 14.54
CA TYR A 143 -12.90 10.09 14.70
C TYR A 143 -14.16 10.00 13.84
N ASP A 144 -14.80 11.12 13.53
CA ASP A 144 -16.00 11.14 12.66
C ASP A 144 -15.66 10.78 11.22
N GLU A 145 -14.53 11.27 10.72
CA GLU A 145 -13.98 10.98 9.41
C GLU A 145 -13.52 9.52 9.36
N ALA A 146 -12.82 9.04 10.39
CA ALA A 146 -12.47 7.62 10.48
C ALA A 146 -13.70 6.70 10.44
N ILE A 147 -14.79 7.05 11.13
CA ILE A 147 -16.05 6.29 11.09
C ILE A 147 -16.66 6.29 9.67
N LYS A 148 -16.66 7.43 8.97
CA LYS A 148 -17.15 7.51 7.59
C LYS A 148 -16.37 6.57 6.67
N GLU A 149 -15.04 6.58 6.76
CA GLU A 149 -14.17 5.73 5.93
C GLU A 149 -14.35 4.23 6.23
N ILE A 150 -14.54 3.84 7.49
CA ILE A 150 -14.84 2.44 7.83
C ILE A 150 -16.18 2.01 7.21
N ARG A 151 -17.22 2.84 7.28
CA ARG A 151 -18.53 2.52 6.68
C ARG A 151 -18.45 2.37 5.17
N ILE A 152 -17.66 3.20 4.50
CA ILE A 152 -17.38 3.05 3.07
C ILE A 152 -16.65 1.72 2.81
N THR A 153 -15.63 1.40 3.61
CA THR A 153 -14.88 0.14 3.49
C THR A 153 -15.79 -1.09 3.68
N GLN A 154 -16.72 -1.06 4.63
CA GLN A 154 -17.73 -2.11 4.84
C GLN A 154 -18.64 -2.26 3.61
N LEU A 155 -19.13 -1.15 3.06
CA LEU A 155 -19.98 -1.15 1.87
C LEU A 155 -19.25 -1.72 0.64
N LEU A 156 -18.00 -1.30 0.42
CA LEU A 156 -17.20 -1.71 -0.73
C LEU A 156 -16.77 -3.18 -0.66
N SER A 157 -16.36 -3.64 0.53
CA SER A 157 -15.91 -5.02 0.72
C SER A 157 -17.05 -6.05 0.76
N GLN A 158 -18.29 -5.60 0.96
CA GLN A 158 -19.47 -6.45 1.21
C GLN A 158 -19.21 -7.52 2.29
N ASN A 159 -18.29 -7.23 3.21
CA ASN A 159 -17.79 -8.17 4.18
C ASN A 159 -18.00 -7.61 5.58
N GLU A 160 -19.07 -8.08 6.21
CA GLU A 160 -19.29 -7.85 7.63
C GLU A 160 -18.40 -8.80 8.43
N ASN A 161 -17.47 -8.23 9.19
CA ASN A 161 -16.59 -9.00 10.06
C ASN A 161 -16.45 -8.34 11.44
N ALA A 162 -16.12 -9.18 12.42
CA ALA A 162 -16.01 -8.74 13.82
C ALA A 162 -14.95 -7.64 14.01
N GLU A 163 -13.87 -7.65 13.22
CA GLU A 163 -12.81 -6.65 13.28
C GLU A 163 -13.33 -5.24 12.95
N SER A 164 -14.06 -5.11 11.85
CA SER A 164 -14.60 -3.82 11.39
C SER A 164 -15.57 -3.22 12.41
N TYR A 165 -16.49 -4.02 12.95
CA TYR A 165 -17.39 -3.60 14.02
C TYR A 165 -16.67 -3.28 15.33
N THR A 166 -15.58 -3.99 15.64
CA THR A 166 -14.72 -3.68 16.79
C THR A 166 -14.00 -2.35 16.62
N ASN A 167 -13.53 -2.04 15.41
CA ASN A 167 -12.89 -0.76 15.08
C ASN A 167 -13.88 0.42 15.20
N LEU A 168 -15.14 0.24 14.76
CA LEU A 168 -16.21 1.22 15.01
C LEU A 168 -16.42 1.41 16.52
N GLY A 169 -16.52 0.31 17.28
CA GLY A 169 -16.62 0.36 18.74
C GLY A 169 -15.48 1.16 19.38
N ALA A 170 -14.23 0.90 18.98
CA ALA A 170 -13.05 1.63 19.44
C ALA A 170 -13.13 3.14 19.15
N LEU A 171 -13.59 3.52 17.96
CA LEU A 171 -13.79 4.92 17.60
C LEU A 171 -14.83 5.61 18.48
N TYR A 172 -15.96 4.95 18.78
CA TYR A 172 -16.96 5.49 19.70
C TYR A 172 -16.45 5.62 21.13
N LEU A 173 -15.55 4.72 21.58
CA LEU A 173 -14.87 4.88 22.87
C LEU A 173 -13.99 6.12 22.90
N LYS A 174 -13.21 6.39 21.84
CA LYS A 174 -12.41 7.61 21.75
C LYS A 174 -13.25 8.89 21.73
N LYS A 175 -14.49 8.80 21.25
CA LYS A 175 -15.50 9.88 21.32
C LYS A 175 -16.20 9.98 22.69
N ASN A 176 -15.83 9.17 23.67
CA ASN A 176 -16.49 9.06 24.98
C ASN A 176 -18.00 8.74 24.87
N LEU A 177 -18.38 7.90 23.91
CA LEU A 177 -19.75 7.43 23.66
C LEU A 177 -19.87 5.93 23.94
N PRO A 178 -19.75 5.49 25.21
CA PRO A 178 -19.63 4.07 25.56
C PRO A 178 -20.88 3.25 25.20
N ASP A 179 -22.08 3.82 25.23
CA ASP A 179 -23.30 3.09 24.86
C ASP A 179 -23.33 2.69 23.39
N LYS A 180 -22.93 3.61 22.49
CA LYS A 180 -22.77 3.29 21.05
C LYS A 180 -21.65 2.29 20.83
N ALA A 181 -20.53 2.43 21.56
CA ALA A 181 -19.45 1.45 21.46
C ALA A 181 -19.95 0.04 21.81
N ILE A 182 -20.71 -0.12 22.90
CA ILE A 182 -21.27 -1.41 23.32
C ILE A 182 -22.17 -2.01 22.25
N GLU A 183 -23.00 -1.21 21.57
CA GLU A 183 -23.84 -1.68 20.45
C GLU A 183 -23.01 -2.33 19.34
N TYR A 184 -22.01 -1.60 18.82
CA TYR A 184 -21.13 -2.10 17.77
C TYR A 184 -20.28 -3.30 18.22
N LEU A 185 -19.82 -3.31 19.46
CA LEU A 185 -19.01 -4.41 20.01
C LEU A 185 -19.84 -5.67 20.23
N ASN A 186 -21.10 -5.55 20.67
CA ASN A 186 -22.00 -6.68 20.74
C ASN A 186 -22.29 -7.24 19.34
N HIS A 187 -22.45 -6.37 18.34
CA HIS A 187 -22.60 -6.82 16.95
C HIS A 187 -21.34 -7.55 16.44
N ALA A 188 -20.13 -7.07 16.78
CA ALA A 188 -18.90 -7.81 16.49
C ALA A 188 -18.91 -9.21 17.10
N LEU A 189 -19.43 -9.37 18.32
CA LEU A 189 -19.55 -10.66 19.00
C LEU A 189 -20.66 -11.55 18.44
N THR A 190 -21.69 -11.00 17.79
CA THR A 190 -22.66 -11.82 17.03
C THR A 190 -22.03 -12.43 15.78
N LEU A 191 -21.05 -11.74 15.17
CA LEU A 191 -20.29 -12.25 14.03
C LEU A 191 -19.20 -13.24 14.45
N ASN A 192 -18.53 -12.97 15.58
CA ASN A 192 -17.55 -13.87 16.15
C ASN A 192 -17.53 -13.78 17.70
N GLN A 193 -18.17 -14.75 18.33
CA GLN A 193 -18.27 -14.83 19.80
C GLN A 193 -16.94 -15.06 20.53
N TYR A 194 -15.86 -15.38 19.81
CA TYR A 194 -14.52 -15.61 20.36
C TYR A 194 -13.54 -14.48 20.04
N TYR A 195 -14.02 -13.35 19.52
CA TYR A 195 -13.17 -12.22 19.14
C TYR A 195 -12.70 -11.43 20.37
N ALA A 196 -11.50 -11.75 20.86
CA ALA A 196 -10.94 -11.16 22.08
C ALA A 196 -10.87 -9.62 22.07
N PRO A 197 -10.52 -8.94 20.96
CA PRO A 197 -10.48 -7.48 20.93
C PRO A 197 -11.83 -6.81 21.22
N ALA A 198 -12.95 -7.42 20.80
CA ALA A 198 -14.29 -6.89 21.11
C ALA A 198 -14.57 -6.92 22.62
N TYR A 199 -14.21 -8.01 23.31
CA TYR A 199 -14.33 -8.09 24.76
C TYR A 199 -13.42 -7.10 25.49
N ASN A 200 -12.20 -6.88 24.99
CA ASN A 200 -11.32 -5.87 25.56
C ASN A 200 -11.96 -4.46 25.47
N ASN A 201 -12.49 -4.10 24.30
CA ASN A 201 -13.16 -2.82 24.11
C ASN A 201 -14.46 -2.70 24.92
N LEU A 202 -15.19 -3.81 25.15
CA LEU A 202 -16.33 -3.81 26.06
C LEU A 202 -15.90 -3.49 27.50
N SER A 203 -14.76 -4.02 27.95
CA SER A 203 -14.25 -3.70 29.28
C SER A 203 -14.00 -2.20 29.46
N ILE A 204 -13.35 -1.57 28.47
CA ILE A 204 -13.13 -0.13 28.43
C ILE A 204 -14.46 0.64 28.42
N ALA A 205 -15.45 0.18 27.63
CA ALA A 205 -16.77 0.79 27.58
C ALA A 205 -17.47 0.81 28.94
N TYR A 206 -17.43 -0.32 29.66
CA TYR A 206 -18.03 -0.44 30.99
C TYR A 206 -17.25 0.31 32.07
N GLU A 207 -15.92 0.42 31.92
CA GLU A 207 -15.09 1.25 32.79
C GLU A 207 -15.45 2.74 32.66
N LEU A 208 -15.62 3.25 31.43
CA LEU A 208 -16.10 4.62 31.18
C LEU A 208 -17.49 4.89 31.78
N LYS A 209 -18.33 3.85 31.90
CA LYS A 209 -19.64 3.92 32.57
C LYS A 209 -19.58 3.75 34.09
N GLY A 210 -18.39 3.55 34.67
CA GLY A 210 -18.20 3.30 36.10
C GLY A 210 -18.61 1.90 36.57
N GLN A 211 -18.95 0.98 35.67
CA GLN A 211 -19.37 -0.39 35.99
C GLN A 211 -18.16 -1.33 36.08
N LYS A 212 -17.35 -1.13 37.12
CA LYS A 212 -16.04 -1.80 37.28
C LYS A 212 -16.11 -3.33 37.30
N ASP A 213 -17.15 -3.90 37.90
CA ASP A 213 -17.30 -5.37 37.97
C ASP A 213 -17.47 -5.98 36.58
N LYS A 214 -18.34 -5.40 35.75
CA LYS A 214 -18.51 -5.83 34.35
C LYS A 214 -17.27 -5.60 33.52
N ALA A 215 -16.59 -4.46 33.72
CA ALA A 215 -15.33 -4.19 33.03
C ALA A 215 -14.31 -5.30 33.31
N TYR A 216 -14.16 -5.68 34.58
CA TYR A 216 -13.26 -6.76 34.97
C TYR A 216 -13.65 -8.12 34.36
N GLU A 217 -14.93 -8.47 34.36
CA GLU A 217 -15.41 -9.71 33.73
C GLU A 217 -15.07 -9.78 32.24
N TYR A 218 -15.33 -8.70 31.49
CA TYR A 218 -15.02 -8.65 30.06
C TYR A 218 -13.53 -8.64 29.77
N PHE A 219 -12.72 -7.95 30.58
CA PHE A 219 -11.27 -7.98 30.45
C PHE A 219 -10.73 -9.40 30.69
N LYS A 220 -11.19 -10.07 31.74
CA LYS A 220 -10.84 -11.47 32.04
C LYS A 220 -11.24 -12.40 30.89
N LYS A 221 -12.43 -12.20 30.30
CA LYS A 221 -12.87 -12.95 29.13
C LYS A 221 -11.96 -12.72 27.92
N ALA A 222 -11.62 -11.46 27.62
CA ALA A 222 -10.70 -11.13 26.53
C ALA A 222 -9.34 -11.83 26.71
N TYR A 223 -8.76 -11.76 27.91
CA TYR A 223 -7.49 -12.42 28.22
C TYR A 223 -7.59 -13.95 28.08
N SER A 224 -8.67 -14.57 28.57
CA SER A 224 -8.89 -16.02 28.42
C SER A 224 -9.01 -16.49 26.96
N LEU A 225 -9.40 -15.59 26.06
CA LEU A 225 -9.50 -15.83 24.61
C LEU A 225 -8.19 -15.52 23.86
N GLY A 226 -7.11 -15.21 24.58
CA GLY A 226 -5.80 -14.98 23.99
C GLY A 226 -5.62 -13.56 23.44
N LEU A 227 -6.13 -12.53 24.13
CA LEU A 227 -5.91 -11.12 23.78
C LEU A 227 -4.42 -10.79 23.53
N ASP A 228 -3.51 -11.46 24.24
CA ASP A 228 -2.06 -11.35 24.09
C ASP A 228 -1.54 -11.75 22.70
N LYS A 229 -2.29 -12.57 21.97
CA LYS A 229 -1.94 -13.05 20.62
C LYS A 229 -2.38 -12.09 19.52
N TYR A 230 -3.23 -11.11 19.83
CA TYR A 230 -3.71 -10.16 18.83
C TYR A 230 -2.68 -9.04 18.64
N PRO A 231 -2.38 -8.65 17.38
CA PRO A 231 -1.64 -7.42 17.15
C PRO A 231 -2.42 -6.26 17.78
N LYS A 232 -1.72 -5.31 18.42
CA LYS A 232 -2.33 -4.10 18.99
C LYS A 232 -2.94 -3.28 17.86
N THR A 233 -4.19 -3.57 17.51
CA THR A 233 -4.99 -2.82 16.56
C THR A 233 -5.74 -1.75 17.37
N PHE A 234 -5.53 -0.48 17.00
CA PHE A 234 -6.27 0.69 17.51
C PHE A 234 -6.48 0.79 19.04
N ASN A 235 -5.50 0.44 19.88
CA ASN A 235 -5.49 0.80 21.30
C ASN A 235 -4.98 2.24 21.50
#